data_AF-A0A174LRN9-F1
#
_entry.id   AF-A0A174LRN9-F1
#
_cell.length_a   1.000
_cell.length_b   1.000
_cell.length_c   1.000
_cell.angle_alpha   90.00
_cell.angle_beta   90.00
_cell.angle_gamma   90.00
#
_symmetry.space_group_name_H-M   'P 1'
#
loop_
_entity.id
_entity.type
_entity.pdbx_description
1 polymer ?
#
loop_
_entity_poly.entity_id
_entity_poly.type
_entity_poly.pdbx_seq_one_letter_code
_entity_poly.pdbx_strand_id
1 'polypeptide(L)'
;MAFDSNDGVSRLAAALDSRMKQHADKPLCLDFAEIQADGSLLSNTFPIAIPKEDYRVCRQLTLGKTGDAFCDVQTEHSGKAYLPESMRQLQAGDRVLIAWVQDTAVVIDIITRPV
;
A
#
# COMPACT_ATOMS: atom_id res chain seq x y z
N MET A 1 30.23 -28.42 42.68
CA MET A 1 28.86 -28.16 42.21
C MET A 1 28.93 -26.89 41.39
N ALA A 2 28.81 -27.02 40.06
CA ALA A 2 29.00 -25.92 39.13
C ALA A 2 27.74 -25.05 39.08
N PHE A 3 27.97 -23.74 38.99
CA PHE A 3 26.99 -22.69 39.15
C PHE A 3 25.84 -22.78 38.12
N ASP A 4 24.62 -22.88 38.62
CA ASP A 4 23.34 -22.73 37.92
C ASP A 4 23.07 -21.26 37.51
N SER A 5 24.13 -20.51 37.20
CA SER A 5 24.12 -19.04 37.18
C SER A 5 23.63 -18.43 35.87
N ASN A 6 23.22 -19.23 34.88
CA ASN A 6 22.81 -18.71 33.57
C ASN A 6 21.55 -19.34 32.97
N ASP A 7 20.87 -20.27 33.66
CA ASP A 7 19.66 -20.90 33.14
C ASP A 7 18.51 -19.89 33.01
N GLY A 8 18.33 -19.03 34.02
CA GLY A 8 17.31 -17.97 33.99
C GLY A 8 17.50 -16.96 32.85
N VAL A 9 18.74 -16.51 32.61
CA VAL A 9 19.08 -15.59 31.52
C VAL A 9 18.89 -16.26 30.15
N SER A 10 19.25 -17.54 30.03
CA SER A 10 19.08 -18.32 28.79
C SER A 10 17.60 -18.52 28.45
N ARG A 11 16.77 -18.82 29.45
CA ARG A 11 15.31 -18.95 29.27
C ARG A 11 14.67 -17.62 28.88
N LEU A 12 15.11 -16.51 29.47
CA LEU A 12 14.64 -15.18 29.10
C LEU A 12 15.05 -14.83 27.66
N ALA A 13 16.31 -15.07 27.29
CA ALA A 13 16.79 -14.84 25.92
C ALA A 13 16.01 -15.67 24.91
N ALA A 14 15.73 -16.94 25.21
CA ALA A 14 14.91 -17.82 24.37
C ALA A 14 13.45 -17.34 24.25
N ALA A 15 12.85 -16.85 25.34
CA ALA A 15 11.50 -16.30 25.31
C ALA A 15 11.42 -15.00 24.49
N LEU A 16 12.43 -14.12 24.61
CA LEU A 16 12.53 -12.89 23.81
C LEU A 16 12.71 -13.22 22.33
N ASP A 17 13.64 -14.12 21.97
CA ASP A 17 13.85 -14.55 20.58
C ASP A 17 12.59 -15.19 19.99
N SER A 18 11.91 -16.04 20.76
CA SER A 18 10.64 -16.65 20.34
C SER A 18 9.55 -15.60 20.10
N ARG A 19 9.39 -14.62 20.99
CA ARG A 19 8.44 -13.53 20.81
C ARG A 19 8.80 -12.62 19.65
N MET A 20 10.08 -12.30 19.46
CA MET A 20 10.54 -11.49 18.34
C MET A 20 10.24 -12.18 17.01
N LYS A 21 10.47 -13.49 16.89
CA LYS A 21 10.12 -14.27 15.70
C LYS A 21 8.62 -14.29 15.42
N GLN A 22 7.79 -14.48 16.47
CA GLN A 22 6.33 -14.45 16.33
C GLN A 22 5.80 -13.07 15.89
N HIS A 23 6.46 -11.99 16.29
CA HIS A 23 6.12 -10.63 15.88
C HIS A 23 6.82 -10.17 14.58
N ALA A 24 7.81 -10.94 14.10
CA ALA A 24 8.49 -10.67 12.83
C ALA A 24 7.63 -11.06 11.63
N ASP A 25 6.77 -12.07 11.77
CA ASP A 25 5.71 -12.36 10.81
C ASP A 25 4.64 -11.27 10.91
N LYS A 26 4.86 -10.17 10.19
CA LYS A 26 3.81 -9.18 9.90
C LYS A 26 3.02 -9.72 8.69
N PRO A 27 1.81 -10.28 8.89
CA PRO A 27 1.00 -10.70 7.77
C PRO A 27 0.68 -9.50 6.89
N LEU A 28 0.58 -9.73 5.58
CA LEU A 28 0.06 -8.74 4.63
C LEU A 28 -1.32 -8.31 5.12
N CYS A 29 -1.44 -7.04 5.49
CA CYS A 29 -2.68 -6.46 5.96
C CYS A 29 -3.26 -5.58 4.85
N LEU A 30 -4.47 -5.91 4.40
CA LEU A 30 -5.24 -5.05 3.52
C LEU A 30 -6.03 -4.06 4.36
N ASP A 31 -6.05 -2.80 3.94
CA ASP A 31 -6.78 -1.73 4.61
C ASP A 31 -7.40 -0.78 3.60
N PHE A 32 -8.37 -0.01 4.07
CA PHE A 32 -8.93 1.11 3.32
C PHE A 32 -8.25 2.40 3.75
N ALA A 33 -8.07 3.30 2.77
CA ALA A 33 -7.51 4.61 3.02
C ALA A 33 -8.15 5.66 2.11
N GLU A 34 -7.91 6.92 2.45
CA GLU A 34 -8.32 8.07 1.65
C GLU A 34 -7.09 8.91 1.30
N ILE A 35 -7.03 9.38 0.05
CA ILE A 35 -6.02 10.33 -0.39
C ILE A 35 -6.46 11.74 0.00
N GLN A 36 -5.67 12.39 0.85
CA GLN A 36 -5.96 13.74 1.32
C GLN A 36 -5.63 14.80 0.26
N ALA A 37 -6.03 16.04 0.52
CA ALA A 37 -5.82 17.18 -0.38
C ALA A 37 -4.34 17.49 -0.65
N ASP A 38 -3.46 17.22 0.31
CA ASP A 38 -2.00 17.36 0.19
C ASP A 38 -1.34 16.15 -0.50
N GLY A 39 -2.11 15.12 -0.85
CA GLY A 39 -1.62 13.87 -1.41
C GLY A 39 -1.10 12.89 -0.36
N SER A 40 -1.29 13.15 0.94
CA SER A 40 -1.00 12.16 1.98
C SER A 40 -2.06 11.05 1.98
N LEU A 41 -1.67 9.88 2.46
CA LEU A 41 -2.51 8.69 2.56
C LEU A 41 -2.97 8.51 4.01
N LEU A 42 -4.26 8.64 4.26
CA LEU A 42 -4.85 8.40 5.57
C LEU A 42 -5.51 7.02 5.59
N SER A 43 -4.89 6.08 6.29
CA SER A 43 -5.41 4.71 6.51
C SER A 43 -6.43 4.67 7.63
N ASN A 44 -7.40 3.76 7.56
CA ASN A 44 -8.38 3.57 8.63
C ASN A 44 -7.77 2.94 9.89
N THR A 45 -6.77 2.07 9.71
CA THR A 45 -6.11 1.37 10.81
C THR A 45 -4.97 2.20 11.43
N PHE A 46 -4.46 3.19 10.71
CA PHE A 46 -3.34 4.02 11.16
C PHE A 46 -3.74 5.52 11.24
N PRO A 47 -3.76 6.12 12.44
CA PRO A 47 -4.30 7.48 12.63
C PRO A 47 -3.38 8.62 12.15
N ILE A 48 -2.20 8.29 11.62
CA ILE A 48 -1.20 9.25 11.15
C ILE A 48 -1.20 9.21 9.62
N ALA A 49 -1.38 10.37 8.99
CA ALA A 49 -1.30 10.49 7.55
C ALA A 49 0.12 10.19 7.04
N ILE A 50 0.22 9.33 6.04
CA ILE A 50 1.49 8.91 5.42
C ILE A 50 1.81 9.88 4.29
N PRO A 51 2.95 10.58 4.31
CA PRO A 51 3.34 11.48 3.23
C PRO A 51 3.43 10.78 1.86
N LYS A 52 3.22 11.55 0.78
CA LYS A 52 3.24 11.04 -0.61
C LYS A 52 4.51 10.26 -0.97
N GLU A 53 5.64 10.67 -0.42
CA GLU A 53 6.95 10.06 -0.70
C GLU A 53 7.14 8.70 0.01
N ASP A 54 6.35 8.44 1.06
CA ASP A 54 6.51 7.30 1.97
C ASP A 54 5.58 6.12 1.64
N TYR A 55 4.67 6.28 0.67
CA TYR A 55 3.86 5.19 0.14
C TYR A 55 4.16 4.93 -1.34
N ARG A 56 3.69 3.78 -1.83
CA ARG A 56 3.84 3.40 -3.25
C ARG A 56 2.48 3.23 -3.89
N VAL A 57 2.43 3.37 -5.21
CA VAL A 57 1.20 3.31 -5.98
C VAL A 57 1.39 2.34 -7.14
N CYS A 58 0.41 1.47 -7.38
CA CYS A 58 0.38 0.63 -8.57
C CYS A 58 0.39 1.49 -9.84
N ARG A 59 1.26 1.14 -10.79
CA ARG A 59 1.52 1.90 -12.03
C ARG A 59 0.27 2.33 -12.80
N GLN A 60 -0.81 1.55 -12.75
CA GLN A 60 -2.05 1.87 -13.45
C GLN A 60 -2.69 3.18 -12.94
N LEU A 61 -2.53 3.51 -11.67
CA LEU A 61 -3.06 4.71 -11.04
C LEU A 61 -2.19 5.96 -11.30
N THR A 62 -1.16 5.86 -12.15
CA THR A 62 -0.26 6.97 -12.52
C THR A 62 -0.28 7.26 -14.02
N LEU A 63 -1.22 6.70 -14.77
CA LEU A 63 -1.21 6.74 -16.24
C LEU A 63 -1.68 8.07 -16.84
N GLY A 64 -2.47 8.87 -16.11
CA GLY A 64 -2.95 10.16 -16.58
C GLY A 64 -4.41 10.41 -16.24
N LYS A 65 -4.98 11.50 -16.77
CA LYS A 65 -6.38 11.85 -16.57
C LYS A 65 -7.28 11.13 -17.57
N THR A 66 -8.56 11.00 -17.22
CA THR A 66 -9.59 10.52 -18.15
C THR A 66 -9.60 11.39 -19.41
N GLY A 67 -9.55 10.75 -20.57
CA GLY A 67 -9.51 11.44 -21.86
C GLY A 67 -8.10 11.81 -22.36
N ASP A 68 -7.04 11.56 -21.58
CA ASP A 68 -5.67 11.70 -22.08
C ASP A 68 -5.37 10.60 -23.12
N ALA A 69 -4.55 10.90 -24.12
CA ALA A 69 -4.12 9.91 -25.11
C ALA A 69 -3.17 8.91 -24.45
N PHE A 70 -3.58 7.63 -24.43
CA PHE A 70 -2.82 6.54 -23.81
C PHE A 70 -1.77 5.97 -24.76
N CYS A 71 -2.21 5.55 -25.95
CA CYS A 71 -1.35 4.95 -26.96
C CYS A 71 -1.93 5.15 -28.36
N ASP A 72 -1.06 5.07 -29.36
CA ASP A 72 -1.47 5.01 -30.75
C ASP A 72 -1.98 3.61 -31.08
N VAL A 73 -3.08 3.55 -31.83
CA VAL A 73 -3.70 2.30 -32.28
C VAL A 73 -3.42 2.17 -33.78
N GLN A 74 -2.74 1.08 -34.15
CA GLN A 74 -2.56 0.71 -35.54
C GLN A 74 -3.81 -0.01 -36.06
N THR A 75 -4.78 0.76 -36.50
CA THR A 75 -5.95 0.33 -37.27
C THR A 75 -5.85 0.82 -38.72
N GLU A 76 -6.74 0.37 -39.61
CA GLU A 76 -6.81 0.81 -41.02
C GLU A 76 -6.91 2.34 -41.16
N HIS A 77 -7.44 3.01 -40.14
CA HIS A 77 -7.31 4.44 -39.91
C HIS A 77 -6.52 4.63 -38.62
N SER A 78 -5.32 5.19 -38.68
CA SER A 78 -4.51 5.47 -37.48
C SER A 78 -5.32 6.28 -36.47
N GLY A 79 -5.47 5.73 -35.26
CA GLY A 79 -6.29 6.31 -34.19
C GLY A 79 -5.52 6.39 -32.88
N LYS A 80 -6.09 7.09 -31.88
CA LYS A 80 -5.55 7.13 -30.52
C LYS A 80 -6.53 6.44 -29.57
N ALA A 81 -6.01 5.62 -28.67
CA ALA A 81 -6.75 5.15 -27.51
C ALA A 81 -6.66 6.20 -26.40
N TYR A 82 -7.77 6.43 -25.72
CA TYR A 82 -7.87 7.40 -24.63
C TYR A 82 -8.09 6.68 -23.30
N LEU A 83 -7.59 7.26 -22.20
CA LEU A 83 -7.78 6.69 -20.87
C LEU A 83 -9.27 6.74 -20.48
N PRO A 84 -9.91 5.60 -20.17
CA PRO A 84 -11.25 5.58 -19.61
C PRO A 84 -11.26 6.05 -18.14
N GLU A 85 -12.44 6.40 -17.63
CA GLU A 85 -12.62 6.81 -16.23
C GLU A 85 -12.15 5.74 -15.23
N SER A 86 -12.37 4.47 -15.55
CA SER A 86 -11.93 3.33 -14.73
C SER A 86 -10.41 3.16 -14.64
N MET A 87 -9.63 3.83 -15.49
CA MET A 87 -8.16 3.76 -15.52
C MET A 87 -7.51 5.10 -15.16
N ARG A 88 -8.29 6.06 -14.64
CA ARG A 88 -7.76 7.38 -14.31
C ARG A 88 -6.71 7.29 -13.19
N GLN A 89 -5.83 8.27 -13.19
CA GLN A 89 -4.88 8.44 -12.10
C GLN A 89 -5.56 8.78 -10.78
N LEU A 90 -4.82 8.53 -9.70
CA LEU A 90 -5.18 8.86 -8.33
C LEU A 90 -5.36 10.39 -8.13
N GLN A 91 -6.36 10.77 -7.36
CA GLN A 91 -6.71 12.15 -7.04
C GLN A 91 -7.05 12.30 -5.56
N ALA A 92 -6.99 13.54 -5.05
CA ALA A 92 -7.45 13.85 -3.70
C ALA A 92 -8.94 13.55 -3.55
N GLY A 93 -9.32 12.96 -2.42
CA GLY A 93 -10.67 12.47 -2.12
C GLY A 93 -10.93 11.04 -2.56
N ASP A 94 -9.97 10.39 -3.24
CA ASP A 94 -10.13 8.99 -3.64
C ASP A 94 -10.07 8.07 -2.42
N ARG A 95 -11.09 7.21 -2.29
CA ARG A 95 -11.02 6.02 -1.45
C ARG A 95 -10.25 4.94 -2.17
N VAL A 96 -9.28 4.35 -1.48
CA VAL A 96 -8.38 3.36 -2.06
C VAL A 96 -8.26 2.11 -1.20
N LEU A 97 -7.96 1.01 -1.86
CA LEU A 97 -7.47 -0.21 -1.22
C LEU A 97 -5.95 -0.12 -1.10
N ILE A 98 -5.44 -0.32 0.10
CA ILE A 98 -4.01 -0.39 0.37
C ILE A 98 -3.62 -1.77 0.89
N ALA A 99 -2.40 -2.17 0.59
CA ALA A 99 -1.73 -3.29 1.25
C ALA A 99 -0.52 -2.79 2.02
N TRP A 100 -0.41 -3.23 3.27
CA TRP A 100 0.80 -3.11 4.06
C TRP A 100 1.76 -4.22 3.66
N VAL A 101 2.79 -3.86 2.90
CA VAL A 101 3.91 -4.74 2.57
C VAL A 101 5.04 -4.41 3.54
N GLN A 102 5.10 -5.18 4.63
CA GLN A 102 6.00 -4.93 5.77
C GLN A 102 5.74 -3.57 6.42
N ASP A 103 6.56 -2.56 6.13
CA ASP A 103 6.51 -1.19 6.63
C ASP A 103 6.03 -0.19 5.57
N THR A 104 5.84 -0.64 4.32
CA THR A 104 5.45 0.22 3.20
C THR A 104 3.97 0.04 2.87
N ALA A 105 3.23 1.14 2.85
CA ALA A 105 1.87 1.17 2.32
C ALA A 105 1.89 1.20 0.78
N VAL A 106 1.18 0.29 0.14
CA VAL A 106 1.05 0.22 -1.32
C VAL A 106 -0.41 0.41 -1.71
N VAL A 107 -0.71 1.49 -2.43
CA VAL A 107 -2.02 1.77 -3.02
C VAL A 107 -2.22 0.86 -4.22
N ILE A 108 -3.20 -0.05 -4.11
CA ILE A 108 -3.49 -1.06 -5.14
C ILE A 108 -4.47 -0.51 -6.16
N ASP A 109 -5.61 -0.01 -5.69
CA ASP A 109 -6.70 0.45 -6.57
C ASP A 109 -7.62 1.48 -5.89
N ILE A 110 -8.38 2.19 -6.71
CA ILE A 110 -9.46 3.09 -6.28
C ILE A 110 -10.73 2.27 -6.07
N ILE A 111 -11.38 2.48 -4.93
CA ILE A 111 -12.63 1.79 -4.58
C ILE A 111 -13.79 2.70 -4.95
N THR A 112 -14.61 2.22 -5.87
CA THR A 112 -15.86 2.86 -6.25
C THR A 112 -17.05 2.08 -5.71
N ARG A 113 -18.15 2.78 -5.43
CA ARG A 113 -19.42 2.13 -5.12
C ARG A 113 -20.03 1.64 -6.45
N PRO A 114 -20.53 0.39 -6.54
CA PRO A 114 -21.26 -0.04 -7.72
C PRO A 114 -22.50 0.84 -7.92
N VAL A 115 -22.77 1.17 -9.18
CA VAL A 115 -23.92 1.97 -9.64
C VAL A 115 -25.06 1.05 -10.03
#